data_AF-A0A9E7Z1D2-F1
#
_entry.id   AF-A0A9E7Z1D2-F1
#
_cell.length_a   1.000
_cell.length_b   1.000
_cell.length_c   1.000
_cell.angle_alpha   90.00
_cell.angle_beta   90.00
_cell.angle_gamma   90.00
#
_symmetry.space_group_name_H-M   'P 1'
#
loop_
_entity.id
_entity.type
_entity.pdbx_description
1 polymer ?
#
loop_
_entity_poly.entity_id
_entity_poly.type
_entity_poly.pdbx_seq_one_letter_code
_entity_poly.pdbx_strand_id
1 'polypeptide(L)'
;MRRFPVRPIAATLCAVALLAGTRSAWAGAQKEEYLADSVRSALSAAVADSRPLRPVFASNEEQLGYLRWLAEMSARMSAKIPLASVRVELIETAYYEAKRAGLDPALVLGLIQVESGFRKYAMSGAGAMGLMQVMPFWTRSIGDKDVRKLFHLQSNLRYGCTILRHYLDMEGGNLYLALGRYNGSRGQPQYPNAVLAAWKRWQYQDATVTTVSAPAPSGAAPRAKALPDSPARNPFSPLRIAGGS
;
A
#
# COMPACT_ATOMS: atom_id res chain seq x y z
N MET A 1 -27.14 -68.45 35.64
CA MET A 1 -26.26 -67.82 34.65
C MET A 1 -26.59 -66.34 34.55
N ARG A 2 -25.82 -65.47 35.23
CA ARG A 2 -26.03 -64.02 35.25
C ARG A 2 -25.41 -63.41 33.99
N ARG A 3 -26.24 -62.80 33.13
CA ARG A 3 -25.78 -62.05 31.95
C ARG A 3 -25.64 -60.58 32.35
N PHE A 4 -24.43 -60.04 32.22
CA PHE A 4 -24.10 -58.64 32.47
C PHE A 4 -24.67 -57.74 31.37
N PRO A 5 -25.25 -56.55 31.67
CA PRO A 5 -25.59 -55.58 30.66
C PRO A 5 -24.34 -54.77 30.26
N VAL A 6 -24.07 -54.74 28.96
CA VAL A 6 -23.04 -53.91 28.33
C VAL A 6 -23.56 -52.48 28.25
N ARG A 7 -22.85 -51.51 28.86
CA ARG A 7 -23.12 -50.07 28.74
C ARG A 7 -22.65 -49.56 27.38
N PRO A 8 -23.39 -48.71 26.66
CA PRO A 8 -22.87 -48.06 25.47
C PRO A 8 -21.93 -46.92 25.87
N ILE A 9 -20.71 -46.95 25.34
CA ILE A 9 -19.74 -45.86 25.44
C ILE A 9 -20.21 -44.76 24.47
N ALA A 10 -20.65 -43.62 25.02
CA ALA A 10 -20.90 -42.42 24.24
C ALA A 10 -19.55 -41.88 23.74
N ALA A 11 -19.26 -42.08 22.45
CA ALA A 11 -18.13 -41.48 21.77
C ALA A 11 -18.46 -40.02 21.43
N THR A 12 -18.10 -39.11 22.32
CA THR A 12 -18.19 -37.67 22.08
C THR A 12 -17.09 -37.27 21.09
N LEU A 13 -17.43 -37.23 19.80
CA LEU A 13 -16.61 -36.63 18.74
C LEU A 13 -16.62 -35.11 18.92
N CYS A 14 -15.71 -34.59 19.74
CA CYS A 14 -15.32 -33.18 19.71
C CYS A 14 -14.53 -32.92 18.43
N ALA A 15 -15.24 -32.69 17.32
CA ALA A 15 -14.67 -32.07 16.13
C ALA A 15 -14.41 -30.59 16.45
N VAL A 16 -13.22 -30.30 16.97
CA VAL A 16 -12.72 -28.94 17.14
C VAL A 16 -12.61 -28.30 15.76
N ALA A 17 -13.47 -27.32 15.53
CA ALA A 17 -13.53 -26.51 14.34
C ALA A 17 -12.23 -25.70 14.17
N LEU A 18 -11.30 -26.20 13.37
CA LEU A 18 -10.21 -25.42 12.77
C LEU A 18 -10.72 -24.76 11.47
N LEU A 19 -11.76 -23.94 11.58
CA LEU A 19 -12.05 -22.92 10.58
C LEU A 19 -11.21 -21.69 10.94
N ALA A 20 -9.93 -21.76 10.60
CA ALA A 20 -9.08 -20.57 10.56
C ALA A 20 -9.78 -19.56 9.64
N GLY A 21 -10.29 -18.48 10.24
CA GLY A 21 -11.10 -17.49 9.56
C GLY A 21 -10.43 -17.02 8.28
N THR A 22 -11.00 -17.41 7.14
CA THR A 22 -10.75 -16.73 5.88
C THR A 22 -11.26 -15.31 6.07
N ARG A 23 -10.37 -14.39 6.41
CA ARG A 23 -10.68 -12.96 6.26
C ARG A 23 -10.89 -12.76 4.77
N SER A 24 -12.15 -12.83 4.35
CA SER A 24 -12.57 -12.53 2.99
C SER A 24 -11.91 -11.21 2.61
N ALA A 25 -11.20 -11.23 1.49
CA ALA A 25 -10.72 -10.02 0.85
C ALA A 25 -11.92 -9.08 0.75
N TRP A 26 -11.77 -7.86 1.29
CA TRP A 26 -12.79 -6.82 1.19
C TRP A 26 -12.80 -6.23 -0.22
N ALA A 27 -12.72 -7.07 -1.26
CA ALA A 27 -12.78 -6.62 -2.65
C ALA A 27 -14.25 -6.50 -3.04
N GLY A 28 -14.72 -5.26 -3.18
CA GLY A 28 -16.04 -4.95 -3.69
C GLY A 28 -16.14 -5.20 -5.19
N ALA A 29 -17.36 -5.16 -5.72
CA ALA A 29 -17.62 -5.32 -7.14
C ALA A 29 -17.41 -4.00 -7.88
N GLN A 30 -16.16 -3.52 -7.93
CA GLN A 30 -15.77 -2.35 -8.73
C GLN A 30 -16.26 -2.54 -10.17
N LYS A 31 -16.96 -1.53 -10.70
CA LYS A 31 -17.48 -1.52 -12.07
C LYS A 31 -16.54 -0.76 -12.99
N GLU A 32 -16.46 -1.19 -14.25
CA GLU A 32 -15.73 -0.47 -15.29
C GLU A 32 -16.45 0.85 -15.57
N GLU A 33 -15.71 1.96 -15.48
CA GLU A 33 -16.19 3.31 -15.79
C GLU A 33 -15.59 3.77 -17.12
N TYR A 34 -16.32 4.62 -17.86
CA TYR A 34 -15.81 5.18 -19.10
C TYR A 34 -14.70 6.19 -18.80
N LEU A 35 -13.54 5.99 -19.41
CA LEU A 35 -12.40 6.91 -19.35
C LEU A 35 -12.36 7.75 -20.62
N ALA A 36 -12.25 9.07 -20.46
CA ALA A 36 -11.91 9.96 -21.57
C ALA A 36 -10.57 9.54 -22.18
N ASP A 37 -10.42 9.71 -23.50
CA ASP A 37 -9.25 9.21 -24.23
C ASP A 37 -7.93 9.78 -23.69
N SER A 38 -7.90 11.06 -23.31
CA SER A 38 -6.73 11.69 -22.70
C SER A 38 -6.35 11.05 -21.35
N VAL A 39 -7.35 10.75 -20.52
CA VAL A 39 -7.15 10.07 -19.23
C VAL A 39 -6.66 8.66 -19.47
N ARG A 40 -7.28 7.93 -20.40
CA ARG A 40 -6.86 6.59 -20.79
C ARG A 40 -5.40 6.57 -21.22
N SER A 41 -5.00 7.46 -22.14
CA SER A 41 -3.62 7.56 -22.62
C SER A 41 -2.63 7.87 -21.49
N ALA A 42 -2.97 8.79 -20.57
CA ALA A 42 -2.11 9.12 -19.44
C ALA A 42 -1.93 7.92 -18.48
N LEU A 43 -3.02 7.22 -18.16
CA LEU A 43 -2.96 6.03 -17.30
C LEU A 43 -2.22 4.87 -17.98
N SER A 44 -2.40 4.69 -19.28
CA SER A 44 -1.67 3.68 -20.07
C SER A 44 -0.17 3.94 -20.04
N ALA A 45 0.27 5.19 -20.22
CA ALA A 45 1.67 5.56 -20.12
C ALA A 45 2.22 5.28 -18.69
N ALA A 46 1.43 5.58 -17.66
CA ALA A 46 1.83 5.36 -16.27
C ALA A 46 2.01 3.87 -15.91
N VAL A 47 1.20 2.97 -16.47
CA VAL A 47 1.33 1.52 -16.22
C VAL A 47 2.35 0.82 -17.12
N ALA A 48 2.61 1.36 -18.32
CA ALA A 48 3.55 0.79 -19.29
C ALA A 48 5.02 1.11 -19.01
N ASP A 49 5.30 2.07 -18.10
CA ASP A 49 6.65 2.34 -17.62
C ASP A 49 7.32 1.02 -17.17
N SER A 50 8.61 0.84 -17.41
CA SER A 50 9.38 -0.36 -17.06
C SER A 50 10.70 -0.03 -16.34
N ARG A 51 10.87 1.23 -15.90
CA ARG A 51 12.08 1.68 -15.21
C ARG A 51 12.36 0.86 -13.93
N PRO A 52 13.65 0.69 -13.56
CA PRO A 52 14.05 -0.12 -12.42
C PRO A 52 13.45 0.32 -11.10
N LEU A 53 13.13 -0.66 -10.24
CA LEU A 53 12.62 -0.49 -8.89
C LEU A 53 13.73 -0.12 -7.92
N ARG A 54 14.18 1.12 -7.94
CA ARG A 54 15.10 1.63 -6.91
C ARG A 54 14.64 2.99 -6.43
N PRO A 55 14.33 3.13 -5.13
CA PRO A 55 14.25 4.43 -4.50
C PRO A 55 15.55 5.20 -4.74
N VAL A 56 15.43 6.46 -5.16
CA VAL A 56 16.55 7.39 -5.29
C VAL A 56 16.34 8.46 -4.24
N PHE A 57 17.40 8.77 -3.50
CA PHE A 57 17.36 9.70 -2.37
C PHE A 57 18.21 10.94 -2.70
N ALA A 58 17.73 12.11 -2.28
CA ALA A 58 18.44 13.37 -2.49
C ALA A 58 19.62 13.54 -1.52
N SER A 59 19.61 12.82 -0.40
CA SER A 59 20.63 12.93 0.64
C SER A 59 20.85 11.60 1.38
N ASN A 60 21.99 11.50 2.05
CA ASN A 60 22.31 10.38 2.95
C ASN A 60 21.33 10.29 4.14
N GLU A 61 20.81 11.44 4.60
CA GLU A 61 19.82 11.48 5.68
C GLU A 61 18.50 10.85 5.24
N GLU A 62 18.02 11.19 4.05
CA GLU A 62 16.81 10.59 3.48
C GLU A 62 16.99 9.08 3.25
N GLN A 63 18.17 8.67 2.74
CA GLN A 63 18.51 7.27 2.58
C GLN A 63 18.52 6.52 3.92
N LEU A 64 19.10 7.11 4.98
CA LEU A 64 19.13 6.52 6.31
C LEU A 64 17.71 6.40 6.89
N GLY A 65 16.87 7.42 6.72
CA GLY A 65 15.46 7.39 7.11
C GLY A 65 14.68 6.29 6.40
N TYR A 66 14.90 6.12 5.09
CA TYR A 66 14.33 5.01 4.34
C TYR A 66 14.79 3.64 4.87
N LEU A 67 16.08 3.46 5.17
CA LEU A 67 16.60 2.20 5.68
C LEU A 67 16.00 1.85 7.05
N ARG A 68 15.82 2.84 7.93
CA ARG A 68 15.13 2.66 9.22
C ARG A 68 13.67 2.28 9.03
N TRP A 69 12.97 2.99 8.14
CA TRP A 69 11.60 2.66 7.76
C TRP A 69 11.49 1.23 7.22
N LEU A 70 12.37 0.84 6.28
CA LEU A 70 12.38 -0.48 5.66
C LEU A 70 12.62 -1.58 6.71
N ALA A 71 13.57 -1.37 7.63
CA ALA A 71 13.84 -2.29 8.72
C ALA A 71 12.61 -2.49 9.61
N GLU A 72 11.95 -1.40 10.00
CA GLU A 72 10.73 -1.44 10.82
C GLU A 72 9.57 -2.13 10.09
N MET A 73 9.30 -1.79 8.83
CA MET A 73 8.24 -2.44 8.04
C MET A 73 8.53 -3.94 7.86
N SER A 74 9.78 -4.30 7.61
CA SER A 74 10.23 -5.70 7.49
C SER A 74 10.02 -6.45 8.80
N ALA A 75 10.34 -5.85 9.94
CA ALA A 75 10.08 -6.45 11.25
C ALA A 75 8.58 -6.69 11.48
N ARG A 76 7.72 -5.69 11.21
CA ARG A 76 6.26 -5.81 11.34
C ARG A 76 5.64 -6.89 10.45
N MET A 77 6.23 -7.13 9.28
CA MET A 77 5.71 -8.09 8.29
C MET A 77 6.34 -9.49 8.41
N SER A 78 7.35 -9.67 9.25
CA SER A 78 8.10 -10.93 9.42
C SER A 78 7.22 -12.14 9.74
N ALA A 79 6.19 -11.97 10.59
CA ALA A 79 5.26 -13.04 10.93
C ALA A 79 4.36 -13.47 9.75
N LYS A 80 4.08 -12.58 8.79
CA LYS A 80 3.22 -12.87 7.64
C LYS A 80 3.99 -13.36 6.43
N ILE A 81 5.20 -12.84 6.22
CA ILE A 81 6.09 -13.22 5.13
C ILE A 81 7.43 -13.59 5.76
N PRO A 82 7.68 -14.86 6.14
CA PRO A 82 8.88 -15.24 6.87
C PRO A 82 10.18 -15.02 6.10
N LEU A 83 10.16 -15.29 4.78
CA LEU A 83 11.33 -15.15 3.93
C LEU A 83 11.70 -13.67 3.73
N ALA A 84 12.86 -13.26 4.24
CA ALA A 84 13.28 -11.87 4.27
C ALA A 84 13.44 -11.25 2.87
N SER A 85 13.99 -11.98 1.90
CA SER A 85 14.17 -11.47 0.53
C SER A 85 12.83 -11.08 -0.12
N VAL A 86 11.82 -11.95 -0.04
CA VAL A 86 10.48 -11.69 -0.58
C VAL A 86 9.79 -10.54 0.15
N ARG A 87 9.94 -10.48 1.49
CA ARG A 87 9.36 -9.42 2.30
C ARG A 87 9.96 -8.05 1.97
N VAL A 88 11.28 -7.97 1.87
CA VAL A 88 11.99 -6.74 1.49
C VAL A 88 11.59 -6.34 0.07
N GLU A 89 11.65 -7.26 -0.90
CA GLU A 89 11.25 -6.99 -2.28
C GLU A 89 9.82 -6.39 -2.36
N LEU A 90 8.87 -6.95 -1.61
CA LEU A 90 7.51 -6.41 -1.55
C LEU A 90 7.47 -4.99 -0.99
N ILE A 91 8.16 -4.73 0.13
CA ILE A 91 8.13 -3.43 0.82
C ILE A 91 8.81 -2.36 -0.04
N GLU A 92 9.96 -2.66 -0.63
CA GLU A 92 10.68 -1.74 -1.51
C GLU A 92 9.87 -1.41 -2.76
N THR A 93 9.25 -2.43 -3.37
CA THR A 93 8.39 -2.23 -4.54
C THR A 93 7.17 -1.39 -4.17
N ALA A 94 6.52 -1.68 -3.04
CA ALA A 94 5.37 -0.90 -2.57
C ALA A 94 5.75 0.56 -2.29
N TYR A 95 6.90 0.79 -1.67
CA TYR A 95 7.43 2.14 -1.43
C TYR A 95 7.64 2.89 -2.76
N TYR A 96 8.34 2.27 -3.70
CA TYR A 96 8.63 2.87 -5.00
C TYR A 96 7.33 3.21 -5.77
N GLU A 97 6.41 2.25 -5.87
CA GLU A 97 5.16 2.41 -6.61
C GLU A 97 4.24 3.46 -5.97
N ALA A 98 4.19 3.51 -4.64
CA ALA A 98 3.48 4.55 -3.91
C ALA A 98 4.07 5.93 -4.22
N LYS A 99 5.39 6.11 -4.05
CA LYS A 99 6.06 7.39 -4.26
C LYS A 99 5.94 7.87 -5.71
N ARG A 100 6.06 6.98 -6.70
CA ARG A 100 5.86 7.34 -8.13
C ARG A 100 4.45 7.87 -8.38
N ALA A 101 3.44 7.25 -7.78
CA ALA A 101 2.05 7.70 -7.86
C ALA A 101 1.74 8.89 -6.91
N GLY A 102 2.73 9.40 -6.16
CA GLY A 102 2.56 10.45 -5.16
C GLY A 102 1.70 10.04 -3.95
N LEU A 103 1.56 8.74 -3.68
CA LEU A 103 0.82 8.20 -2.55
C LEU A 103 1.76 8.00 -1.35
N ASP A 104 1.18 7.98 -0.16
CA ASP A 104 1.88 7.58 1.06
C ASP A 104 2.17 6.06 1.04
N PRO A 105 3.43 5.61 1.17
CA PRO A 105 3.76 4.18 1.31
C PRO A 105 2.98 3.46 2.42
N ALA A 106 2.73 4.12 3.55
CA ALA A 106 1.96 3.53 4.64
C ALA A 106 0.50 3.30 4.26
N LEU A 107 -0.09 4.20 3.44
CA LEU A 107 -1.44 4.03 2.90
C LEU A 107 -1.48 2.81 1.97
N VAL A 108 -0.50 2.66 1.09
CA VAL A 108 -0.42 1.52 0.16
C VAL A 108 -0.25 0.20 0.91
N LEU A 109 0.61 0.13 1.94
CA LEU A 109 0.73 -1.07 2.80
C LEU A 109 -0.57 -1.37 3.55
N GLY A 110 -1.27 -0.34 4.05
CA GLY A 110 -2.58 -0.47 4.68
C GLY A 110 -3.65 -1.02 3.73
N LEU A 111 -3.67 -0.52 2.50
CA LEU A 111 -4.56 -0.98 1.44
C LEU A 111 -4.29 -2.46 1.08
N ILE A 112 -3.03 -2.83 0.84
CA ILE A 112 -2.64 -4.23 0.55
C ILE A 112 -3.05 -5.16 1.71
N GLN A 113 -2.91 -4.71 2.96
CA GLN A 113 -3.35 -5.48 4.10
C GLN A 113 -4.85 -5.79 4.07
N VAL A 114 -5.68 -4.80 3.72
CA VAL A 114 -7.15 -4.97 3.66
C VAL A 114 -7.56 -5.81 2.45
N GLU A 115 -6.90 -5.60 1.31
CA GLU A 115 -7.24 -6.24 0.05
C GLU A 115 -6.85 -7.72 0.01
N SER A 116 -5.58 -8.02 0.28
CA SER A 116 -5.04 -9.37 0.11
C SER A 116 -4.45 -9.96 1.38
N GLY A 117 -4.25 -9.15 2.42
CA GLY A 117 -3.44 -9.55 3.56
C GLY A 117 -2.01 -9.90 3.17
N PHE A 118 -1.47 -9.23 2.13
CA PHE A 118 -0.14 -9.49 1.53
C PHE A 118 -0.01 -10.82 0.76
N ARG A 119 -1.13 -11.45 0.37
CA ARG A 119 -1.10 -12.65 -0.47
C ARG A 119 -0.95 -12.28 -1.95
N LYS A 120 0.24 -12.50 -2.52
CA LYS A 120 0.58 -12.19 -3.93
C LYS A 120 -0.39 -12.80 -4.95
N TYR A 121 -0.89 -14.01 -4.70
CA TYR A 121 -1.77 -14.74 -5.61
C TYR A 121 -3.26 -14.70 -5.18
N ALA A 122 -3.67 -13.68 -4.42
CA ALA A 122 -5.05 -13.53 -4.01
C ALA A 122 -5.99 -13.32 -5.21
N MET A 123 -7.14 -13.97 -5.18
CA MET A 123 -8.24 -13.77 -6.11
C MET A 123 -9.56 -13.69 -5.33
N SER A 124 -10.35 -12.65 -5.55
CA SER A 124 -11.67 -12.52 -4.91
C SER A 124 -12.75 -13.27 -5.70
N GLY A 125 -13.91 -13.49 -5.08
CA GLY A 125 -15.10 -14.01 -5.78
C GLY A 125 -15.61 -13.08 -6.89
N ALA A 126 -15.30 -11.78 -6.83
CA ALA A 126 -15.61 -10.81 -7.88
C ALA A 126 -14.57 -10.82 -9.02
N GLY A 127 -13.47 -11.57 -8.88
CA GLY A 127 -12.41 -11.68 -9.88
C GLY A 127 -11.27 -10.67 -9.73
N ALA A 128 -11.21 -9.93 -8.61
CA ALA A 128 -10.11 -9.02 -8.32
C ALA A 128 -8.80 -9.79 -8.04
N MET A 129 -7.65 -9.33 -8.55
CA MET A 129 -6.41 -10.11 -8.57
C MET A 129 -5.22 -9.43 -7.88
N GLY A 130 -4.41 -10.23 -7.20
CA GLY A 130 -3.12 -9.85 -6.64
C GLY A 130 -3.17 -9.04 -5.35
N LEU A 131 -2.07 -8.37 -5.02
CA LEU A 131 -1.84 -7.70 -3.74
C LEU A 131 -2.83 -6.56 -3.46
N MET A 132 -3.09 -5.73 -4.46
CA MET A 132 -4.01 -4.59 -4.38
C MET A 132 -5.39 -4.89 -5.00
N GLN A 133 -5.69 -6.17 -5.24
CA GLN A 133 -6.97 -6.66 -5.77
C GLN A 133 -7.45 -5.83 -6.98
N VAL A 134 -6.61 -5.76 -8.01
CA VAL A 134 -6.92 -5.01 -9.22
C VAL A 134 -7.91 -5.81 -10.07
N MET A 135 -8.95 -5.16 -10.56
CA MET A 135 -9.91 -5.80 -11.45
C MET A 135 -9.34 -6.06 -12.86
N PRO A 136 -9.59 -7.22 -13.48
CA PRO A 136 -9.03 -7.60 -14.78
C PRO A 136 -9.35 -6.62 -15.92
N PHE A 137 -10.46 -5.88 -15.84
CA PHE A 137 -10.83 -4.94 -16.90
C PHE A 137 -9.81 -3.80 -17.06
N TRP A 138 -9.08 -3.44 -16.00
CA TRP A 138 -8.04 -2.41 -16.07
C TRP A 138 -6.92 -2.78 -17.04
N THR A 139 -6.58 -4.06 -17.20
CA THR A 139 -5.55 -4.45 -18.18
C THR A 139 -6.04 -4.23 -19.61
N ARG A 140 -7.35 -4.28 -19.85
CA ARG A 140 -7.93 -3.93 -21.17
C ARG A 140 -8.07 -2.43 -21.36
N SER A 141 -8.43 -1.73 -20.30
CA SER A 141 -8.74 -0.32 -20.38
C SER A 141 -7.50 0.57 -20.45
N ILE A 142 -6.44 0.24 -19.69
CA ILE A 142 -5.21 1.04 -19.63
C ILE A 142 -3.94 0.20 -19.84
N GLY A 143 -4.07 -1.07 -20.20
CA GLY A 143 -2.95 -2.01 -20.25
C GLY A 143 -2.74 -2.69 -21.60
N ASP A 144 -1.99 -3.79 -21.56
CA ASP A 144 -1.71 -4.67 -22.70
C ASP A 144 -2.65 -5.89 -22.78
N LYS A 145 -3.74 -5.88 -22.02
CA LYS A 145 -4.74 -6.96 -21.90
C LYS A 145 -4.22 -8.24 -21.23
N ASP A 146 -2.97 -8.30 -20.78
CA ASP A 146 -2.45 -9.48 -20.09
C ASP A 146 -2.84 -9.49 -18.60
N VAL A 147 -3.94 -10.18 -18.30
CA VAL A 147 -4.45 -10.34 -16.93
C VAL A 147 -3.47 -11.06 -15.99
N ARG A 148 -2.57 -11.90 -16.50
CA ARG A 148 -1.61 -12.65 -15.68
C ARG A 148 -0.63 -11.71 -15.00
N LYS A 149 -0.39 -10.53 -15.58
CA LYS A 149 0.45 -9.49 -14.99
C LYS A 149 -0.06 -8.99 -13.66
N LEU A 150 -1.35 -9.14 -13.36
CA LEU A 150 -1.91 -8.77 -12.07
C LEU A 150 -1.45 -9.69 -10.92
N PHE A 151 -0.75 -10.80 -11.20
CA PHE A 151 -0.05 -11.60 -10.18
C PHE A 151 1.45 -11.28 -10.06
N HIS A 152 2.00 -10.46 -10.95
CA HIS A 152 3.38 -9.99 -10.81
C HIS A 152 3.44 -8.83 -9.82
N LEU A 153 4.43 -8.87 -8.92
CA LEU A 153 4.56 -7.93 -7.80
C LEU A 153 4.53 -6.47 -8.26
N GLN A 154 5.46 -6.11 -9.14
CA GLN A 154 5.58 -4.75 -9.66
C GLN A 154 4.33 -4.31 -10.41
N SER A 155 3.89 -5.11 -11.39
CA SER A 155 2.75 -4.76 -12.22
C SER A 155 1.49 -4.57 -11.38
N ASN A 156 1.19 -5.46 -10.44
CA ASN A 156 0.01 -5.31 -9.58
C ASN A 156 0.03 -4.02 -8.76
N LEU A 157 1.17 -3.72 -8.13
CA LEU A 157 1.36 -2.50 -7.35
C LEU A 157 1.29 -1.24 -8.25
N ARG A 158 1.81 -1.33 -9.48
CA ARG A 158 1.75 -0.27 -10.49
C ARG A 158 0.33 0.07 -10.90
N TYR A 159 -0.47 -0.94 -11.24
CA TYR A 159 -1.88 -0.74 -11.54
C TYR A 159 -2.61 -0.17 -10.32
N GLY A 160 -2.49 -0.81 -9.15
CA GLY A 160 -3.23 -0.39 -7.96
C GLY A 160 -2.90 1.03 -7.53
N CYS A 161 -1.62 1.43 -7.50
CA CYS A 161 -1.23 2.81 -7.17
C CYS A 161 -1.70 3.82 -8.21
N THR A 162 -1.62 3.48 -9.50
CA THR A 162 -2.08 4.36 -10.59
C THR A 162 -3.59 4.58 -10.54
N ILE A 163 -4.37 3.52 -10.31
CA ILE A 163 -5.83 3.57 -10.19
C ILE A 163 -6.24 4.36 -8.93
N LEU A 164 -5.59 4.11 -7.78
CA LEU A 164 -5.89 4.85 -6.56
C LEU A 164 -5.59 6.34 -6.71
N ARG A 165 -4.46 6.71 -7.32
CA ARG A 165 -4.16 8.12 -7.65
C ARG A 165 -5.24 8.71 -8.54
N HIS A 166 -5.61 8.03 -9.63
CA HIS A 166 -6.66 8.50 -10.52
C HIS A 166 -7.97 8.79 -9.79
N TYR A 167 -8.42 7.89 -8.91
CA TYR A 167 -9.63 8.12 -8.13
C TYR A 167 -9.48 9.19 -7.06
N LEU A 168 -8.29 9.36 -6.49
CA LEU A 168 -8.03 10.46 -5.59
C LEU A 168 -8.19 11.81 -6.30
N ASP A 169 -7.69 11.92 -7.52
CA ASP A 169 -7.80 13.13 -8.33
C ASP A 169 -9.27 13.38 -8.76
N MET A 170 -10.01 12.33 -9.15
CA MET A 170 -11.45 12.43 -9.48
C MET A 170 -12.31 12.88 -8.29
N GLU A 171 -11.96 12.46 -7.08
CA GLU A 171 -12.69 12.82 -5.85
C GLU A 171 -12.14 14.10 -5.20
N GLY A 172 -11.36 14.91 -5.93
CA GLY A 172 -10.85 16.19 -5.47
C GLY A 172 -9.94 16.09 -4.25
N GLY A 173 -9.18 14.98 -4.13
CA GLY A 173 -8.31 14.70 -2.99
C GLY A 173 -9.03 14.05 -1.80
N ASN A 174 -10.34 13.78 -1.89
CA ASN A 174 -11.06 13.09 -0.82
C ASN A 174 -10.72 11.60 -0.79
N LEU A 175 -9.75 11.23 0.05
CA LEU A 175 -9.28 9.85 0.17
C LEU A 175 -10.38 8.86 0.57
N TYR A 176 -11.32 9.25 1.41
CA TYR A 176 -12.41 8.37 1.85
C TYR A 176 -13.31 7.97 0.67
N LEU A 177 -13.70 8.94 -0.16
CA LEU A 177 -14.49 8.68 -1.37
C LEU A 177 -13.68 7.91 -2.42
N ALA A 178 -12.40 8.24 -2.58
CA ALA A 178 -11.50 7.57 -3.52
C ALA A 178 -11.33 6.08 -3.17
N LEU A 179 -11.17 5.75 -1.89
CA LEU A 179 -11.12 4.36 -1.41
C LEU A 179 -12.44 3.63 -1.66
N GLY A 180 -13.58 4.28 -1.38
CA GLY A 180 -14.89 3.70 -1.69
C GLY A 180 -15.03 3.41 -3.18
N ARG A 181 -14.58 4.33 -4.05
CA ARG A 181 -14.60 4.11 -5.51
C ARG A 181 -13.63 3.02 -5.96
N TYR A 182 -12.40 3.00 -5.44
CA TYR A 182 -11.40 1.97 -5.70
C TYR A 182 -11.98 0.57 -5.48
N ASN A 183 -12.74 0.41 -4.39
CA ASN A 183 -13.41 -0.82 -4.05
C ASN A 183 -14.70 -1.12 -4.83
N GLY A 184 -15.41 -0.09 -5.30
CA GLY A 184 -16.77 -0.21 -5.81
C GLY A 184 -17.88 -0.05 -4.76
N SER A 185 -17.56 0.46 -3.57
CA SER A 185 -18.48 0.74 -2.46
C SER A 185 -18.57 2.23 -2.13
N ARG A 186 -18.42 3.10 -3.12
CA ARG A 186 -18.43 4.56 -2.94
C ARG A 186 -19.66 5.02 -2.14
N GLY A 187 -19.42 5.79 -1.08
CA GLY A 187 -20.45 6.26 -0.14
C GLY A 187 -20.68 5.34 1.06
N GLN A 188 -20.12 4.12 1.05
CA GLN A 188 -20.19 3.20 2.18
C GLN A 188 -18.97 3.34 3.10
N PRO A 189 -19.16 3.29 4.44
CA PRO A 189 -18.08 3.57 5.38
C PRO A 189 -17.14 2.41 5.65
N GLN A 190 -17.58 1.18 5.47
CA GLN A 190 -16.90 0.03 6.06
C GLN A 190 -15.54 -0.21 5.41
N TYR A 191 -15.45 -0.15 4.08
CA TYR A 191 -14.20 -0.34 3.36
C TYR A 191 -13.20 0.81 3.59
N PRO A 192 -13.55 2.10 3.37
CA PRO A 192 -12.62 3.19 3.65
C PRO A 192 -12.13 3.18 5.09
N ASN A 193 -13.00 2.95 6.08
CA ASN A 193 -12.60 2.91 7.49
C ASN A 193 -11.62 1.76 7.78
N ALA A 194 -11.80 0.59 7.15
CA ALA A 194 -10.87 -0.53 7.29
C ALA A 194 -9.47 -0.16 6.77
N VAL A 195 -9.40 0.48 5.60
CA VAL A 195 -8.13 0.92 5.00
C VAL A 195 -7.49 2.05 5.82
N LEU A 196 -8.25 3.06 6.24
CA LEU A 196 -7.75 4.15 7.08
C LEU A 196 -7.23 3.64 8.43
N ALA A 197 -7.91 2.67 9.05
CA ALA A 197 -7.43 2.02 10.26
C ALA A 197 -6.15 1.21 10.02
N ALA A 198 -6.02 0.56 8.86
CA ALA A 198 -4.79 -0.11 8.48
C ALA A 198 -3.65 0.87 8.22
N TRP A 199 -3.90 1.96 7.49
CA TRP A 199 -2.94 3.02 7.21
C TRP A 199 -2.32 3.56 8.51
N LYS A 200 -3.14 3.88 9.51
CA LYS A 200 -2.65 4.32 10.83
C LYS A 200 -1.65 3.36 11.48
N ARG A 201 -1.81 2.05 11.31
CA ARG A 201 -0.88 1.02 11.85
C ARG A 201 0.42 0.91 11.05
N TRP A 202 0.42 1.35 9.79
CA TRP A 202 1.59 1.36 8.93
C TRP A 202 2.32 2.70 8.94
N GLN A 203 1.74 3.73 9.56
CA GLN A 203 2.46 4.97 9.80
C GLN A 203 3.72 4.70 10.61
N TYR A 204 4.77 5.41 10.21
CA TYR A 204 6.08 5.39 10.82
C TYR A 204 6.48 6.83 11.03
N GLN A 205 6.83 7.15 12.27
CA GLN A 205 7.52 8.37 12.62
C GLN A 205 8.89 7.91 13.07
N ASP A 206 9.94 8.44 12.45
CA ASP A 206 11.28 8.19 12.95
C ASP A 206 11.28 8.71 14.39
N ALA A 207 11.57 7.84 15.35
CA ALA A 207 11.73 8.30 16.72
C ALA A 207 12.83 9.35 16.65
N THR A 208 12.54 10.59 17.05
CA THR A 208 13.56 11.63 17.12
C THR A 208 14.69 11.06 17.94
N VAL A 209 15.78 10.68 17.28
CA VAL A 209 17.03 10.43 17.96
C VAL A 209 17.38 11.80 18.48
N THR A 210 17.05 12.07 19.75
CA THR A 210 17.70 13.14 20.50
C THR A 210 19.16 12.79 20.43
N THR A 211 19.85 13.37 19.46
CA THR A 211 21.29 13.44 19.48
C THR A 211 21.57 14.14 20.80
N VAL A 212 21.98 13.37 21.80
CA VAL A 212 22.70 13.94 22.93
C VAL A 212 23.94 14.51 22.26
N SER A 213 23.86 15.77 21.86
CA SER A 213 25.01 16.51 21.38
C SER A 213 26.02 16.38 22.50
N ALA A 214 27.15 15.72 22.22
CA ALA A 214 28.31 15.88 23.06
C ALA A 214 28.52 17.40 23.27
N PRO A 215 28.86 17.84 24.49
CA PRO A 215 29.02 19.26 24.78
C PRO A 215 29.99 19.87 23.75
N ALA A 216 29.52 20.89 23.04
CA ALA A 216 30.29 21.56 22.02
C ALA A 216 31.56 22.17 22.64
N PRO A 217 32.74 22.06 22.00
CA PRO A 217 33.90 22.84 22.42
C PRO A 217 33.57 24.34 22.28
N SER A 218 33.78 25.06 23.38
CA SER A 218 33.59 26.51 23.49
C SER A 218 34.44 27.26 22.47
N GLY A 219 33.78 27.93 21.52
CA GLY A 219 34.42 28.88 20.59
C GLY A 219 33.38 29.56 19.69
N ALA A 220 32.88 30.72 20.11
CA ALA A 220 31.86 31.49 19.40
C ALA A 220 32.45 32.51 18.40
N ALA A 221 31.76 32.71 17.28
CA ALA A 221 31.83 33.90 16.43
C ALA A 221 30.41 34.22 15.86
N PRO A 222 30.09 35.48 15.52
CA PRO A 222 28.76 36.06 15.76
C PRO A 222 27.70 35.86 14.66
N ARG A 223 26.43 35.96 15.08
CA ARG A 223 25.19 35.78 14.31
C ARG A 223 24.91 36.90 13.30
N ALA A 224 24.38 36.52 12.13
CA ALA A 224 23.57 37.39 11.27
C ALA A 224 22.07 37.15 11.51
N LYS A 225 21.28 38.21 11.30
CA LYS A 225 19.90 38.47 11.75
C LYS A 225 18.82 37.73 10.92
N ALA A 226 17.76 37.25 11.57
CA ALA A 226 16.61 36.56 10.94
C ALA A 226 15.47 37.52 10.51
N LEU A 227 14.70 37.11 9.49
CA LEU A 227 13.45 37.73 9.01
C LEU A 227 12.40 36.59 8.84
N PRO A 228 11.08 36.81 9.06
CA PRO A 228 10.17 35.75 9.52
C PRO A 228 9.52 34.89 8.43
N ASP A 229 8.96 33.78 8.88
CA ASP A 229 8.44 32.64 8.12
C ASP A 229 7.23 32.95 7.22
N SER A 230 7.22 32.35 6.03
CA SER A 230 6.04 32.11 5.21
C SER A 230 5.70 30.61 5.23
N PRO A 231 4.40 30.23 5.16
CA PRO A 231 3.98 28.85 5.40
C PRO A 231 4.52 27.88 4.34
N ALA A 232 5.01 26.74 4.81
CA ALA A 232 5.69 25.72 4.02
C ALA A 232 4.84 25.22 2.84
N ARG A 233 5.37 25.38 1.63
CA ARG A 233 4.84 24.78 0.40
C ARG A 233 5.16 23.28 0.39
N ASN A 234 4.18 22.48 -0.03
CA ASN A 234 4.28 21.02 -0.18
C ASN A 234 5.46 20.60 -1.09
N PRO A 235 6.44 19.81 -0.60
CA PRO A 235 7.66 19.47 -1.33
C PRO A 235 7.49 18.41 -2.44
N PHE A 236 6.28 17.90 -2.71
CA PHE A 236 6.05 16.82 -3.68
C PHE A 236 5.07 17.16 -4.81
N SER A 237 4.98 18.43 -5.23
CA SER A 237 4.23 18.78 -6.45
C SER A 237 5.01 18.42 -7.72
N PRO A 238 4.44 17.64 -8.67
CA PRO A 238 5.11 17.21 -9.90
C PRO A 238 5.20 18.28 -11.02
N LEU A 239 5.01 19.57 -10.72
CA LEU A 239 5.13 20.64 -11.71
C LEU A 239 6.51 21.30 -11.65
N ARG A 240 7.45 20.77 -12.44
CA ARG A 240 8.62 21.53 -12.91
C ARG A 240 9.23 20.96 -14.19
N ILE A 241 8.46 20.91 -15.28
CA ILE A 241 9.04 20.92 -16.64
C ILE A 241 8.20 21.86 -17.50
N ALA A 242 8.56 23.14 -17.48
CA ALA A 242 8.46 24.08 -18.58
C ALA A 242 8.89 25.45 -18.05
N GLY A 243 10.08 25.91 -18.44
CA GLY A 243 10.58 27.22 -18.10
C GLY A 243 11.74 27.59 -19.00
N GLY A 244 11.42 28.30 -20.08
CA GLY A 244 12.27 29.32 -20.68
C GLY A 244 13.38 28.85 -21.61
N SER A 245 13.10 28.96 -22.91
CA SER A 245 13.91 29.74 -23.86
C SER A 245 12.96 30.32 -24.91
#